data_AF-A0A926XF75-F1
#
_entry.id   AF-A0A926XF75-F1
#
_cell.length_a   1.000
_cell.length_b   1.000
_cell.length_c   1.000
_cell.angle_alpha   90.00
_cell.angle_beta   90.00
_cell.angle_gamma   90.00
#
_symmetry.space_group_name_H-M   'P 1'
#
loop_
_entity.id
_entity.type
_entity.pdbx_description
1 polymer ?
#
loop_
_entity_poly.entity_id
_entity_poly.type
_entity_poly.pdbx_seq_one_letter_code
_entity_poly.pdbx_strand_id
1 'polypeptide(L)'
;MKTETTKNIIKFQSYKFAFERMEEAIQKEFFLESIMIAESIISDRLLSYLVVRLKEAGETHQFTNKETFLGRLIQEWKRRDEKVPYKTREDLIDAVRLWSYDRNECAHGLVKSRPGDPTTSVEEFTKKASNCAVNGKQLARDICSWTQSKKSKIRKTKVQAPESIDTPTQPACSDLI
;
A
#
# COMPACT_ATOMS: atom_id res chain seq x y z
N MET A 1 22.41 17.64 4.69
CA MET A 1 22.50 16.18 4.94
C MET A 1 21.72 15.65 6.16
N LYS A 2 21.20 16.47 7.10
CA LYS A 2 20.43 15.98 8.27
C LYS A 2 18.94 15.69 8.02
N THR A 3 18.38 16.13 6.89
CA THR A 3 16.93 16.16 6.65
C THR A 3 16.32 14.81 6.25
N GLU A 4 17.06 13.93 5.60
CA GLU A 4 16.54 12.66 5.06
C GLU A 4 16.46 11.56 6.14
N THR A 5 17.48 11.50 7.01
CA THR A 5 17.51 10.60 8.18
C THR A 5 16.36 10.89 9.15
N THR A 6 16.12 12.17 9.46
CA THR A 6 15.03 12.59 10.36
C THR A 6 13.64 12.25 9.79
N LYS A 7 13.42 12.43 8.48
CA LYS A 7 12.14 12.08 7.83
C LYS A 7 11.84 10.57 7.90
N ASN A 8 12.86 9.73 7.73
CA ASN A 8 12.71 8.28 7.82
C ASN A 8 12.39 7.81 9.25
N ILE A 9 12.96 8.46 10.27
CA ILE A 9 12.68 8.18 11.69
C ILE A 9 11.22 8.53 12.04
N ILE A 10 10.74 9.70 11.63
CA ILE A 10 9.35 10.12 11.89
C ILE A 10 8.37 9.14 11.24
N LYS A 11 8.60 8.76 9.98
CA LYS A 11 7.72 7.80 9.30
C LYS A 11 7.73 6.44 10.00
N PHE A 12 8.89 5.97 10.46
CA PHE A 12 8.97 4.73 11.24
C PHE A 12 8.17 4.82 12.54
N GLN A 13 8.31 5.92 13.29
CA GLN A 13 7.58 6.13 14.55
C GLN A 13 6.06 6.18 14.33
N SER A 14 5.58 6.84 13.28
CA SER A 14 4.15 6.86 12.94
C SER A 14 3.60 5.46 12.67
N TYR A 15 4.36 4.62 11.96
CA TYR A 15 3.96 3.24 11.68
C TYR A 15 3.95 2.37 12.94
N LYS A 16 4.97 2.51 13.79
CA LYS A 16 5.04 1.82 15.08
C LYS A 16 3.82 2.16 15.94
N PHE A 17 3.56 3.46 16.12
CA PHE A 17 2.40 3.96 16.87
C PHE A 17 1.09 3.42 16.29
N ALA A 18 0.92 3.47 14.97
CA ALA A 18 -0.29 2.97 14.31
C ALA A 18 -0.54 1.49 14.59
N PHE A 19 0.49 0.63 14.50
CA PHE A 19 0.34 -0.80 14.79
C PHE A 19 0.08 -1.10 16.28
N GLU A 20 0.68 -0.34 17.18
CA GLU A 20 0.42 -0.41 18.63
C GLU A 20 -1.04 -0.01 18.92
N ARG A 21 -1.51 1.09 18.32
CA ARG A 21 -2.89 1.55 18.46
C ARG A 21 -3.92 0.56 17.91
N MET A 22 -3.62 -0.10 16.79
CA MET A 22 -4.45 -1.16 16.25
C MET A 22 -4.53 -2.39 17.17
N GLU A 23 -3.44 -2.76 17.84
CA GLU A 23 -3.44 -3.83 18.84
C GLU A 23 -4.34 -3.46 20.02
N GLU A 24 -4.13 -2.28 20.60
CA GLU A 24 -4.92 -1.78 21.71
C GLU A 24 -6.42 -1.69 21.36
N ALA A 25 -6.74 -1.16 20.18
CA ALA A 25 -8.10 -1.05 19.70
C ALA A 25 -8.76 -2.41 19.52
N ILE A 26 -8.04 -3.44 19.04
CA ILE A 26 -8.58 -4.80 18.96
C ILE A 26 -8.81 -5.39 20.36
N GLN A 27 -7.86 -5.20 21.28
CA GLN A 27 -7.96 -5.72 22.65
C GLN A 27 -9.11 -5.07 23.44
N LYS A 28 -9.40 -3.79 23.19
CA LYS A 28 -10.49 -3.03 23.79
C LYS A 28 -11.79 -3.06 22.99
N GLU A 29 -11.87 -3.91 21.96
CA GLU A 29 -13.05 -4.07 21.10
C GLU A 29 -13.46 -2.81 20.31
N PHE A 30 -12.57 -1.83 20.17
CA PHE A 30 -12.69 -0.68 19.28
C PHE A 30 -12.33 -1.05 17.83
N PHE A 31 -13.03 -2.05 17.28
CA PHE A 31 -12.68 -2.64 15.99
C PHE A 31 -12.69 -1.63 14.83
N LEU A 32 -13.64 -0.67 14.81
CA LEU A 32 -13.70 0.36 13.78
C LEU A 32 -12.45 1.25 13.76
N GLU A 33 -11.89 1.58 14.92
CA GLU A 33 -10.64 2.36 14.98
C GLU A 33 -9.49 1.58 14.34
N SER A 34 -9.35 0.30 14.69
CA SER A 34 -8.31 -0.57 14.10
C SER A 34 -8.47 -0.70 12.58
N ILE A 35 -9.70 -0.87 12.10
CA ILE A 35 -10.03 -0.92 10.67
C ILE A 35 -9.61 0.36 9.94
N MET A 36 -9.91 1.54 10.49
CA MET A 36 -9.54 2.83 9.88
C MET A 36 -8.02 3.05 9.86
N ILE A 37 -7.32 2.63 10.91
CA ILE A 37 -5.86 2.70 10.94
C ILE A 37 -5.25 1.74 9.90
N ALA A 38 -5.81 0.52 9.76
CA ALA A 38 -5.39 -0.43 8.74
C ALA A 38 -5.51 0.15 7.33
N GLU A 39 -6.63 0.80 7.01
CA GLU A 39 -6.84 1.46 5.73
C GLU A 39 -5.78 2.53 5.47
N SER A 40 -5.50 3.37 6.46
CA SER A 40 -4.51 4.45 6.34
C SER A 40 -3.12 3.90 6.01
N ILE A 41 -2.71 2.84 6.71
CA ILE A 41 -1.44 2.14 6.46
C ILE A 41 -1.40 1.55 5.04
N ILE A 42 -2.44 0.79 4.66
CA ILE A 42 -2.49 0.12 3.36
C ILE A 42 -2.45 1.15 2.23
N SER A 43 -3.23 2.23 2.35
CA SER A 43 -3.31 3.29 1.35
C SER A 43 -1.97 4.02 1.18
N ASP A 44 -1.29 4.44 2.27
CA ASP A 44 0.04 5.08 2.16
C ASP A 44 1.07 4.13 1.53
N ARG A 45 1.03 2.84 1.86
CA ARG A 45 1.96 1.85 1.29
C ARG A 45 1.70 1.59 -0.19
N LEU A 46 0.45 1.42 -0.59
CA LEU A 46 0.07 1.26 -2.00
C LEU A 46 0.40 2.50 -2.82
N LEU A 47 0.03 3.69 -2.34
CA LEU A 47 0.40 4.95 -2.98
C LEU A 47 1.91 5.05 -3.20
N SER A 48 2.68 4.78 -2.15
CA SER A 48 4.13 4.85 -2.20
C SER A 48 4.77 3.80 -3.13
N TYR A 49 4.08 2.70 -3.41
CA TYR A 49 4.50 1.71 -4.40
C TYR A 49 4.10 2.14 -5.83
N LEU A 50 2.86 2.58 -6.01
CA LEU A 50 2.33 3.01 -7.31
C LEU A 50 3.11 4.21 -7.88
N VAL A 51 3.49 5.18 -7.04
CA VAL A 51 4.35 6.30 -7.47
C VAL A 51 5.68 5.80 -8.05
N VAL A 52 6.27 4.74 -7.48
CA VAL A 52 7.51 4.16 -8.03
C VAL A 52 7.22 3.46 -9.36
N ARG A 53 6.15 2.68 -9.44
CA ARG A 53 5.77 1.95 -10.67
C ARG A 53 5.42 2.88 -11.83
N LEU A 54 4.72 3.99 -11.55
CA LEU A 54 4.43 5.04 -12.53
C LEU A 54 5.72 5.61 -13.11
N LYS A 55 6.67 5.95 -12.24
CA LYS A 55 7.97 6.47 -12.66
C LYS A 55 8.76 5.47 -13.50
N GLU A 56 8.71 4.17 -13.17
CA GLU A 56 9.35 3.12 -13.97
C GLU A 56 8.71 2.95 -15.35
N ALA A 57 7.41 3.18 -15.47
CA ALA A 57 6.69 3.15 -16.74
C ALA A 57 6.82 4.46 -17.55
N GLY A 58 7.56 5.46 -17.05
CA GLY A 58 7.66 6.78 -17.68
C GLY A 58 6.37 7.60 -17.61
N GLU A 59 5.40 7.19 -16.78
CA GLU A 59 4.15 7.91 -16.58
C GLU A 59 4.37 9.15 -15.69
N THR A 60 3.79 10.29 -16.08
CA THR A 60 3.88 11.57 -15.32
C THR A 60 2.71 11.77 -14.35
N HIS A 61 1.80 10.79 -14.26
CA HIS A 61 0.62 10.88 -13.40
C HIS A 61 1.04 11.11 -11.94
N GLN A 62 0.41 12.08 -11.31
CA GLN A 62 0.57 12.37 -9.89
C GLN A 62 -0.78 12.18 -9.21
N PHE A 63 -0.82 11.27 -8.25
CA PHE A 63 -2.01 11.07 -7.43
C PHE A 63 -2.32 12.34 -6.65
N THR A 64 -3.50 12.90 -6.86
CA THR A 64 -4.04 13.98 -6.04
C THR A 64 -4.63 13.41 -4.74
N ASN A 65 -4.83 14.25 -3.71
CA ASN A 65 -5.47 13.82 -2.46
C ASN A 65 -6.88 13.23 -2.66
N LYS A 66 -7.55 13.55 -3.78
CA LYS A 66 -8.86 12.98 -4.13
C LYS A 66 -8.77 11.58 -4.73
N GLU A 67 -7.56 11.11 -5.05
CA GLU A 67 -7.30 9.82 -5.71
C GLU A 67 -6.60 8.82 -4.79
N THR A 68 -6.31 9.22 -3.54
CA THR A 68 -5.59 8.39 -2.56
C THR A 68 -6.50 7.52 -1.69
N PHE A 69 -7.80 7.44 -2.01
CA PHE A 69 -8.69 6.52 -1.33
C PHE A 69 -8.43 5.07 -1.76
N LEU A 70 -8.57 4.14 -0.82
CA LEU A 70 -8.13 2.75 -0.96
C LEU A 70 -8.65 2.07 -2.24
N GLY A 71 -9.93 2.23 -2.56
CA GLY A 71 -10.56 1.59 -3.73
C GLY A 71 -9.86 1.95 -5.05
N ARG A 72 -9.49 3.21 -5.24
CA ARG A 72 -8.78 3.66 -6.46
C ARG A 72 -7.35 3.16 -6.49
N LEU A 73 -6.66 3.13 -5.35
CA LEU A 73 -5.32 2.57 -5.26
C LEU A 73 -5.30 1.07 -5.60
N ILE A 74 -6.30 0.30 -5.17
CA ILE A 74 -6.45 -1.13 -5.52
C ILE A 74 -6.68 -1.30 -7.02
N GLN A 75 -7.52 -0.47 -7.64
CA GLN A 75 -7.76 -0.50 -9.09
C GLN A 75 -6.49 -0.22 -9.89
N GLU A 76 -5.75 0.83 -9.53
CA GLU A 76 -4.48 1.17 -10.18
C GLU A 76 -3.41 0.10 -9.96
N TRP A 77 -3.42 -0.56 -8.80
CA TRP A 77 -2.53 -1.68 -8.51
C TRP A 77 -2.85 -2.88 -9.42
N LYS A 78 -4.12 -3.28 -9.50
CA LYS A 78 -4.59 -4.36 -10.37
C LYS A 78 -4.34 -4.08 -11.86
N ARG A 79 -4.37 -2.82 -12.29
CA ARG A 79 -4.03 -2.44 -13.68
C ARG A 79 -2.58 -2.74 -14.05
N ARG A 80 -1.68 -2.75 -13.06
CA ARG A 80 -0.21 -2.83 -13.28
C ARG A 80 0.37 -4.18 -12.91
N ASP A 81 -0.27 -4.88 -11.99
CA ASP A 81 0.13 -6.20 -11.54
C ASP A 81 -1.07 -7.13 -11.66
N GLU A 82 -0.92 -8.21 -12.42
CA GLU A 82 -2.00 -9.18 -12.66
C GLU A 82 -2.33 -9.99 -11.40
N LYS A 83 -1.28 -10.49 -10.73
CA LYS A 83 -1.39 -11.33 -9.52
C LYS A 83 -0.15 -11.16 -8.65
N VAL A 84 -0.33 -11.05 -7.33
CA VAL A 84 0.78 -10.86 -6.39
C VAL A 84 0.78 -11.95 -5.32
N PRO A 85 1.44 -13.10 -5.56
CA PRO A 85 1.64 -14.09 -4.52
C PRO A 85 2.58 -13.53 -3.45
N TYR A 86 2.21 -13.68 -2.18
CA TYR A 86 3.02 -13.20 -1.06
C TYR A 86 2.75 -13.98 0.24
N LYS A 87 3.81 -14.55 0.81
CA LYS A 87 3.75 -15.46 1.97
C LYS A 87 2.75 -16.60 1.71
N THR A 88 1.71 -16.71 2.52
CA THR A 88 0.66 -17.74 2.43
C THR A 88 -0.49 -17.32 1.52
N ARG A 89 -0.47 -16.10 0.95
CA ARG A 89 -1.54 -15.59 0.09
C ARG A 89 -1.20 -15.84 -1.37
N GLU A 90 -2.14 -16.46 -2.07
CA GLU A 90 -2.04 -16.72 -3.50
C GLU A 90 -2.08 -15.41 -4.31
N ASP A 91 -2.94 -14.48 -3.90
CA ASP A 91 -3.00 -13.13 -4.46
C ASP A 91 -3.28 -12.08 -3.37
N LEU A 92 -2.27 -11.24 -3.13
CA LEU A 92 -2.35 -10.14 -2.18
C LEU A 92 -3.27 -9.01 -2.67
N ILE A 93 -3.40 -8.82 -3.99
CA ILE A 93 -4.30 -7.80 -4.56
C ILE A 93 -5.74 -8.18 -4.23
N ASP A 94 -6.12 -9.42 -4.52
CA ASP A 94 -7.45 -9.94 -4.23
C ASP A 94 -7.77 -9.91 -2.74
N ALA A 95 -6.81 -10.30 -1.89
CA ALA A 95 -6.97 -10.26 -0.45
C ALA A 95 -7.25 -8.84 0.09
N VAL A 96 -6.55 -7.82 -0.41
CA VAL A 96 -6.80 -6.42 -0.04
C VAL A 96 -8.14 -5.93 -0.62
N ARG A 97 -8.51 -6.36 -1.83
CA ARG A 97 -9.80 -6.03 -2.46
C ARG A 97 -10.96 -6.58 -1.62
N LEU A 98 -10.93 -7.85 -1.28
CA LEU A 98 -11.97 -8.51 -0.48
C LEU A 98 -12.11 -7.83 0.89
N TRP A 99 -10.98 -7.60 1.57
CA TRP A 99 -10.99 -6.86 2.82
C TRP A 99 -11.56 -5.44 2.69
N SER A 100 -11.35 -4.75 1.56
CA SER A 100 -11.92 -3.42 1.35
C SER A 100 -13.45 -3.43 1.26
N TYR A 101 -14.06 -4.54 0.81
CA TYR A 101 -15.50 -4.72 0.84
C TYR A 101 -15.99 -4.93 2.28
N ASP A 102 -15.37 -5.84 3.02
CA ASP A 102 -15.67 -6.06 4.44
C ASP A 102 -15.56 -4.76 5.25
N ARG A 103 -14.50 -3.98 4.98
CA ARG A 103 -14.28 -2.67 5.59
C ARG A 103 -15.44 -1.73 5.33
N ASN A 104 -15.87 -1.58 4.08
CA ASN A 104 -16.95 -0.68 3.72
C ASN A 104 -18.26 -1.11 4.38
N GLU A 105 -18.50 -2.41 4.47
CA GLU A 105 -19.66 -2.94 5.19
C GLU A 105 -19.58 -2.64 6.69
N CYS A 106 -18.41 -2.78 7.33
CA CYS A 106 -18.25 -2.38 8.74
C CYS A 106 -18.41 -0.87 8.95
N ALA A 107 -17.90 -0.04 8.04
CA ALA A 107 -17.97 1.42 8.15
C ALA A 107 -19.40 1.97 8.06
N HIS A 108 -20.29 1.28 7.35
CA HIS A 108 -21.67 1.72 7.15
C HIS A 108 -22.70 0.87 7.91
N GLY A 109 -22.39 -0.39 8.20
CA GLY A 109 -23.34 -1.42 8.61
C GLY A 109 -23.72 -1.41 10.08
N LEU A 110 -23.18 -0.51 10.91
CA LEU A 110 -23.57 -0.43 12.33
C LEU A 110 -25.04 -0.02 12.48
N VAL A 111 -25.51 0.90 11.64
CA VAL A 111 -26.89 1.42 11.67
C VAL A 111 -27.63 1.24 10.35
N LYS A 112 -26.90 1.03 9.25
CA LYS A 112 -27.50 0.97 7.91
C LYS A 112 -28.08 -0.42 7.66
N SER A 113 -29.39 -0.50 7.55
CA SER A 113 -30.12 -1.63 6.94
C SER A 113 -30.74 -1.19 5.61
N ARG A 114 -30.98 -2.14 4.69
CA ARG A 114 -31.78 -1.85 3.50
C ARG A 114 -33.26 -1.79 3.92
N PRO A 115 -34.07 -0.88 3.36
CA PRO A 115 -35.51 -0.91 3.61
C PRO A 115 -36.09 -2.28 3.24
N GLY A 116 -36.69 -2.97 4.21
CA GLY A 116 -37.27 -4.30 4.04
C GLY A 116 -36.38 -5.47 4.48
N ASP A 117 -35.10 -5.26 4.76
CA ASP A 117 -34.21 -6.29 5.30
C ASP A 117 -34.20 -6.26 6.84
N PRO A 118 -34.03 -7.41 7.52
CA PRO A 118 -33.77 -7.43 8.95
C PRO A 118 -32.51 -6.62 9.27
N THR A 119 -32.57 -5.79 10.32
CA THR A 119 -31.38 -5.13 10.84
C THR A 119 -30.43 -6.19 11.40
N THR A 120 -29.18 -6.19 10.93
CA THR A 120 -28.10 -7.03 11.49
C THR A 120 -28.03 -6.84 13.00
N SER A 121 -27.90 -7.94 13.75
CA SER A 121 -27.77 -7.81 15.20
C SER A 121 -26.46 -7.14 15.59
N VAL A 122 -26.40 -6.55 16.79
CA VAL A 122 -25.18 -5.92 17.30
C VAL A 122 -24.07 -6.97 17.43
N GLU A 123 -24.42 -8.19 17.83
CA GLU A 123 -23.47 -9.30 17.98
C GLU A 123 -22.87 -9.73 16.64
N GLU A 124 -23.71 -9.85 15.60
CA GLU A 124 -23.26 -10.18 14.24
C GLU A 124 -22.36 -9.09 13.67
N PHE A 125 -22.76 -7.83 13.83
CA PHE A 125 -21.93 -6.69 13.45
C PHE A 125 -20.58 -6.70 14.17
N THR A 126 -20.59 -6.91 15.49
CA THR A 126 -19.39 -6.89 16.33
C THR A 126 -18.42 -8.00 15.92
N LYS A 127 -18.92 -9.21 15.68
CA LYS A 127 -18.12 -10.33 15.17
C LYS A 127 -17.50 -10.03 13.82
N LYS A 128 -18.27 -9.43 12.91
CA LYS A 128 -17.78 -9.03 11.58
C LYS A 128 -16.71 -7.94 11.68
N ALA A 129 -16.93 -6.92 12.49
CA ALA A 129 -15.96 -5.85 12.73
C ALA A 129 -14.66 -6.40 13.34
N SER A 130 -14.75 -7.31 14.31
CA SER A 130 -13.60 -7.99 14.91
C SER A 130 -12.76 -8.73 13.85
N ASN A 131 -13.41 -9.57 13.03
CA ASN A 131 -12.74 -10.29 11.94
C ASN A 131 -12.08 -9.32 10.93
N CYS A 132 -12.80 -8.27 10.54
CA CYS A 132 -12.30 -7.25 9.62
C CYS A 132 -11.09 -6.49 10.21
N ALA A 133 -11.09 -6.19 11.50
CA ALA A 133 -9.98 -5.53 12.19
C ALA A 133 -8.73 -6.43 12.24
N VAL A 134 -8.88 -7.69 12.66
CA VAL A 134 -7.77 -8.65 12.75
C VAL A 134 -7.16 -8.92 11.37
N ASN A 135 -8.00 -9.16 10.36
CA ASN A 135 -7.53 -9.38 8.99
C ASN A 135 -6.87 -8.12 8.41
N GLY A 136 -7.49 -6.94 8.62
CA GLY A 136 -6.93 -5.66 8.18
C GLY A 136 -5.55 -5.38 8.78
N LYS A 137 -5.36 -5.69 10.06
CA LYS A 137 -4.04 -5.63 10.70
C LYS A 137 -3.01 -6.54 10.04
N GLN A 138 -3.38 -7.78 9.77
CA GLN A 138 -2.48 -8.73 9.13
C GLN A 138 -2.13 -8.28 7.70
N LEU A 139 -3.11 -7.82 6.93
CA LEU A 139 -2.91 -7.26 5.59
C LEU A 139 -2.02 -6.02 5.60
N ALA A 140 -2.22 -5.11 6.56
CA ALA A 140 -1.38 -3.93 6.72
C ALA A 140 0.10 -4.31 6.94
N ARG A 141 0.39 -5.35 7.74
CA ARG A 141 1.75 -5.88 7.91
C ARG A 141 2.28 -6.52 6.64
N ASP A 142 1.47 -7.32 5.95
CA ASP A 142 1.87 -7.98 4.71
C ASP A 142 2.20 -6.96 3.62
N ILE A 143 1.38 -5.93 3.44
CA ILE A 143 1.62 -4.84 2.49
C ILE A 143 2.86 -4.03 2.86
N CYS A 144 3.07 -3.72 4.15
CA CYS A 144 4.29 -3.05 4.60
C CYS A 144 5.54 -3.84 4.20
N SER A 145 5.57 -5.13 4.52
CA SER A 145 6.73 -5.98 4.25
C SER A 145 6.92 -6.23 2.75
N TRP A 146 5.82 -6.47 2.02
CA TRP A 146 5.85 -6.66 0.57
C TRP A 146 6.38 -5.41 -0.16
N THR A 147 5.84 -4.22 0.12
CA THR A 147 6.29 -2.97 -0.52
C THR A 147 7.76 -2.67 -0.22
N GLN A 148 8.23 -2.91 1.01
CA GLN A 148 9.64 -2.79 1.38
C GLN A 148 10.51 -3.77 0.56
N SER A 149 10.08 -5.03 0.42
CA SER A 149 10.83 -6.05 -0.35
C SER A 149 10.97 -5.67 -1.83
N LYS A 150 9.93 -5.09 -2.43
CA LYS A 150 9.95 -4.65 -3.83
C LYS A 150 10.88 -3.45 -4.03
N LYS A 151 10.82 -2.45 -3.15
CA LYS A 151 11.69 -1.26 -3.22
C LYS A 151 13.17 -1.59 -3.06
N SER A 152 13.50 -2.54 -2.18
CA SER A 152 14.88 -3.00 -2.01
C SER A 152 15.44 -3.68 -3.27
N LYS A 153 14.62 -4.43 -4.00
CA LYS A 153 15.02 -5.05 -5.29
C LYS A 153 15.27 -4.00 -6.37
N ILE A 154 14.36 -3.03 -6.49
CA ILE A 154 14.48 -1.93 -7.48
C ILE A 154 15.77 -1.13 -7.27
N ARG A 155 16.13 -0.82 -6.01
CA ARG A 155 17.40 -0.13 -5.69
C ARG A 155 18.62 -0.95 -6.10
N LYS A 156 18.61 -2.27 -5.88
CA LYS A 156 19.73 -3.16 -6.25
C LYS A 156 19.88 -3.28 -7.77
N THR A 157 18.79 -3.40 -8.51
CA THR A 157 18.82 -3.46 -9.99
C THR A 157 19.39 -2.19 -10.62
N LYS A 158 19.13 -1.01 -10.03
CA LYS A 158 19.75 0.25 -10.49
C LYS A 158 21.24 0.37 -10.20
N VAL A 159 21.74 -0.27 -9.15
CA VAL A 159 23.17 -0.25 -8.78
C VAL A 159 23.99 -1.26 -9.59
N GLN A 160 23.34 -2.27 -10.20
CA GLN A 160 23.98 -3.32 -10.99
C GLN A 160 23.89 -3.11 -12.53
N ALA A 161 23.25 -2.04 -13.00
CA ALA A 161 23.36 -1.66 -14.42
C ALA A 161 24.75 -1.03 -14.65
N PRO A 162 25.59 -1.55 -15.55
CA PRO A 162 26.92 -0.99 -15.79
C PRO A 162 26.81 0.34 -16.56
N GLU A 163 27.54 1.35 -16.09
CA GLU A 163 28.05 2.41 -16.96
C GLU A 163 28.88 1.72 -18.06
N SER A 164 28.32 1.65 -19.27
CA SER A 164 29.10 1.32 -20.48
C SER A 164 29.22 2.57 -21.32
N ILE A 165 30.29 3.30 -21.00
CA ILE A 165 31.31 3.92 -21.87
C ILE A 165 31.05 3.79 -23.39
N ASP A 166 31.00 4.92 -24.10
CA ASP A 166 32.02 5.37 -25.07
C ASP A 166 31.45 6.42 -26.01
N THR A 167 31.88 7.67 -25.82
CA THR A 167 31.76 8.71 -26.85
C THR A 167 32.88 8.47 -27.86
N PRO A 168 32.62 8.35 -29.18
CA PRO A 168 33.70 8.20 -30.14
C PRO A 168 34.52 9.48 -30.20
N THR A 169 35.80 9.36 -29.84
CA THR A 169 36.87 10.30 -30.19
C THR A 169 36.84 10.52 -31.70
N GLN A 170 36.60 11.76 -32.14
CA GLN A 170 36.79 12.16 -33.54
C GLN A 170 38.27 11.97 -33.92
N PRO A 171 38.61 11.32 -35.05
CA PRO A 171 39.95 11.44 -35.59
C PRO A 171 40.10 12.82 -36.24
N ALA A 172 41.19 13.49 -35.89
CA ALA A 172 41.70 14.66 -36.59
C ALA A 172 41.92 14.31 -38.06
N CYS A 173 41.26 15.04 -38.96
CA CYS A 173 41.57 15.02 -40.38
C CYS A 173 42.71 16.03 -40.61
N SER A 174 43.93 15.53 -40.66
CA SER A 174 45.08 16.19 -41.27
C SER A 174 45.41 15.45 -42.57
N ASP A 175 45.27 16.14 -43.70
CA ASP A 175 46.29 16.30 -44.76
C ASP A 175 45.74 16.30 -46.20
N LEU A 176 46.10 17.40 -46.90
CA LEU A 176 46.41 17.53 -48.33
C LEU A 176 45.25 17.52 -49.36
N ILE A 177 44.94 18.70 -49.92
CA ILE A 177 45.51 19.29 -51.17
C ILE A 177 45.29 20.81 -51.13
#